data_AF-A0A940VRM3-F1
#
_entry.id   AF-A0A940VRM3-F1
#
_cell.length_a   1.000
_cell.length_b   1.000
_cell.length_c   1.000
_cell.angle_alpha   90.00
_cell.angle_beta   90.00
_cell.angle_gamma   90.00
#
_symmetry.space_group_name_H-M   'P 1'
#
loop_
_entity.id
_entity.type
_entity.pdbx_description
1 polymer ?
#
loop_
_entity_poly.entity_id
_entity_poly.type
_entity_poly.pdbx_seq_one_letter_code
_entity_poly.pdbx_strand_id
1 'polypeptide(L)'
;MQSSVLANYILRKYNYSEKIVNILIKIMKNSDCRNLKSCNNNILKSLVSFSNIRIVLKNKGKDLANHIVKYYENIKNLTFNKENPFFWLQYAIARLELEHFTESDIYFKNAYAYAHKLNHFDTYQIDTHFARFLLEKQLKHGNEEEAYETFLEAHRLLANNRNKPENFHYPLRQTKYYYDIYNKYFSIFNDSQKAIFLWCCHEVLAKIKNYNDSILRLKRRKHPDVNYSEKMIKKIIFEINKSLNLQYISS
;
A
#
# COMPACT_ATOMS: atom_id res chain seq x y z
N MET A 1 -19.20 24.16 3.01
CA MET A 1 -17.73 23.93 2.99
C MET A 1 -16.95 24.76 4.02
N GLN A 2 -17.52 25.80 4.66
CA GLN A 2 -16.82 26.56 5.71
C GLN A 2 -16.58 25.76 7.02
N SER A 3 -17.50 24.87 7.41
CA SER A 3 -17.37 24.11 8.66
C SER A 3 -16.26 23.07 8.65
N SER A 4 -15.94 22.44 7.52
CA SER A 4 -14.86 21.44 7.42
C SER A 4 -13.47 22.08 7.49
N VAL A 5 -13.32 23.28 6.92
CA VAL A 5 -12.07 24.06 6.99
C VAL A 5 -11.85 24.58 8.42
N LEU A 6 -12.90 25.11 9.05
CA LEU A 6 -12.86 25.55 10.44
C LEU A 6 -12.61 24.38 11.41
N ALA A 7 -13.29 23.25 11.22
CA ALA A 7 -13.06 22.04 12.02
C ALA A 7 -11.61 21.56 11.88
N ASN A 8 -11.09 21.48 10.65
CA ASN A 8 -9.69 21.13 10.41
C ASN A 8 -8.74 22.13 11.09
N TYR A 9 -9.01 23.43 11.02
CA TYR A 9 -8.23 24.45 11.72
C TYR A 9 -8.25 24.30 13.25
N ILE A 10 -9.42 24.03 13.84
CA ILE A 10 -9.57 23.82 15.30
C ILE A 10 -8.83 22.57 15.75
N LEU A 11 -9.01 21.44 15.05
CA LEU A 11 -8.30 20.19 15.29
C LEU A 11 -6.79 20.37 15.20
N ARG A 12 -6.35 21.29 14.31
CA ARG A 12 -4.94 21.61 14.14
C ARG A 12 -4.35 22.44 15.30
N LYS A 13 -5.12 23.37 15.87
CA LYS A 13 -4.61 24.36 16.85
C LYS A 13 -4.38 23.78 18.25
N TYR A 14 -5.21 22.84 18.71
CA TYR A 14 -5.17 22.32 20.10
C TYR A 14 -4.71 20.85 20.20
N ASN A 15 -4.14 20.44 21.35
CA ASN A 15 -3.70 19.04 21.55
C ASN A 15 -4.86 18.16 22.05
N TYR A 16 -5.77 17.80 21.13
CA TYR A 16 -6.96 17.00 21.45
C TYR A 16 -6.89 15.56 20.93
N SER A 17 -5.73 15.08 20.47
CA SER A 17 -5.58 13.79 19.79
C SER A 17 -6.18 12.62 20.57
N GLU A 18 -5.95 12.55 21.88
CA GLU A 18 -6.54 11.51 22.71
C GLU A 18 -8.07 11.62 22.81
N LYS A 19 -8.60 12.84 23.04
CA LYS A 19 -10.05 13.06 23.10
C LYS A 19 -10.71 12.69 21.78
N ILE A 20 -10.09 13.03 20.66
CA ILE A 20 -10.57 12.69 19.31
C ILE A 20 -10.60 11.18 19.12
N VAL A 21 -9.51 10.47 19.44
CA VAL A 21 -9.48 8.99 19.36
C VAL A 21 -10.60 8.38 20.19
N ASN A 22 -10.80 8.84 21.43
CA ASN A 22 -11.87 8.34 22.30
C ASN A 22 -13.27 8.61 21.73
N ILE A 23 -13.49 9.77 21.09
CA ILE A 23 -14.75 10.10 20.40
C ILE A 23 -14.97 9.17 19.21
N LEU A 24 -13.94 8.95 18.36
CA LEU A 24 -14.04 8.06 17.21
C LEU A 24 -14.36 6.62 17.64
N ILE A 25 -13.72 6.13 18.70
CA ILE A 25 -14.03 4.80 19.28
C ILE A 25 -15.49 4.72 19.71
N LYS A 26 -16.01 5.75 20.41
CA LYS A 26 -17.42 5.80 20.84
C LYS A 26 -18.37 5.79 19.65
N ILE A 27 -18.08 6.56 18.60
CA ILE A 27 -18.89 6.60 17.37
C ILE A 27 -18.92 5.21 16.72
N MET A 28 -17.77 4.55 16.60
CA MET A 28 -17.68 3.22 16.00
C MET A 28 -18.46 2.18 16.80
N LYS A 29 -18.29 2.15 18.14
CA LYS A 29 -19.02 1.24 19.04
C LYS A 29 -20.53 1.46 18.98
N ASN A 30 -20.98 2.71 19.03
CA ASN A 30 -22.41 3.04 18.97
C ASN A 30 -23.02 2.71 17.61
N SER A 31 -22.23 2.77 16.54
CA SER A 31 -22.69 2.43 15.19
C SER A 31 -22.76 0.92 14.96
N ASP A 32 -21.86 0.14 15.59
CA ASP A 32 -21.86 -1.33 15.56
C ASP A 32 -23.07 -1.92 16.30
N CYS A 33 -23.39 -1.40 17.49
CA CYS A 33 -24.52 -1.90 18.31
C CYS A 33 -25.91 -1.70 17.67
N ARG A 34 -26.08 -0.72 16.76
CA ARG A 34 -27.40 -0.33 16.26
C ARG A 34 -27.92 -1.12 15.06
N ASN A 35 -27.23 -2.18 14.63
CA ASN A 35 -27.70 -3.09 13.58
C ASN A 35 -28.23 -2.36 12.31
N LEU A 36 -27.59 -1.25 11.94
CA LEU A 36 -27.97 -0.38 10.83
C LEU A 36 -27.58 -1.03 9.49
N LYS A 37 -28.33 -2.07 9.11
CA LYS A 37 -28.00 -3.06 8.08
C LYS A 37 -27.84 -2.55 6.63
N SER A 38 -27.99 -1.26 6.32
CA SER A 38 -27.72 -0.79 4.94
C SER A 38 -27.23 0.65 4.81
N CYS A 39 -27.75 1.60 5.58
CA CYS A 39 -27.46 3.03 5.35
C CYS A 39 -26.08 3.53 5.84
N ASN A 40 -25.43 2.85 6.80
CA ASN A 40 -24.22 3.37 7.44
C ASN A 40 -22.89 2.69 7.06
N ASN A 41 -22.89 1.74 6.11
CA ASN A 41 -21.67 1.03 5.70
C ASN A 41 -20.56 1.98 5.21
N ASN A 42 -20.92 3.07 4.54
CA ASN A 42 -19.94 4.05 4.07
C ASN A 42 -19.33 4.87 5.21
N ILE A 43 -20.12 5.18 6.24
CA ILE A 43 -19.62 5.88 7.44
C ILE A 43 -18.66 4.97 8.20
N LEU A 44 -19.02 3.71 8.42
CA LEU A 44 -18.16 2.73 9.08
C LEU A 44 -16.86 2.49 8.29
N LYS A 45 -16.94 2.33 6.96
CA LYS A 45 -15.74 2.26 6.10
C LYS A 45 -14.89 3.53 6.22
N SER A 46 -15.51 4.71 6.28
CA SER A 46 -14.79 5.98 6.46
C SER A 46 -14.07 6.05 7.81
N LEU A 47 -14.69 5.55 8.88
CA LEU A 47 -14.11 5.47 10.23
C LEU A 47 -13.00 4.40 10.33
N VAL A 48 -13.06 3.36 9.51
CA VAL A 48 -12.03 2.31 9.44
C VAL A 48 -10.84 2.73 8.57
N SER A 49 -11.04 3.62 7.59
CA SER A 49 -9.98 4.02 6.65
C SER A 49 -8.79 4.71 7.33
N PHE A 50 -7.60 4.14 7.15
CA PHE A 50 -6.35 4.70 7.67
C PHE A 50 -6.08 6.11 7.13
N SER A 51 -6.36 6.36 5.85
CA SER A 51 -6.15 7.71 5.28
C SER A 51 -6.99 8.76 6.00
N ASN A 52 -8.21 8.40 6.39
CA ASN A 52 -9.13 9.31 7.09
C ASN A 52 -8.68 9.51 8.53
N ILE A 53 -8.32 8.43 9.23
CA ILE A 53 -7.77 8.52 10.59
C ILE A 53 -6.51 9.38 10.61
N ARG A 54 -5.59 9.18 9.65
CA ARG A 54 -4.38 10.00 9.53
C ARG A 54 -4.68 11.47 9.24
N ILE A 55 -5.72 11.79 8.47
CA ILE A 55 -6.14 13.18 8.22
C ILE A 55 -6.71 13.82 9.49
N VAL A 56 -7.55 13.10 10.22
CA VAL A 56 -8.17 13.60 11.46
C VAL A 56 -7.13 13.81 12.55
N LEU A 57 -6.13 12.94 12.62
CA LEU A 57 -5.03 13.02 13.58
C LEU A 57 -3.82 13.81 13.05
N LYS A 58 -3.94 14.52 11.91
CA LYS A 58 -2.79 15.07 11.15
C LYS A 58 -2.01 16.17 11.86
N ASN A 59 -2.34 16.50 13.09
CA ASN A 59 -1.54 17.37 13.94
C ASN A 59 -1.08 16.62 15.20
N LYS A 60 0.24 16.74 15.44
CA LYS A 60 0.93 16.68 16.75
C LYS A 60 1.59 15.35 17.17
N GLY A 61 2.91 15.45 17.33
CA GLY A 61 3.63 14.90 18.48
C GLY A 61 4.18 13.49 18.34
N LYS A 62 5.13 13.15 19.23
CA LYS A 62 5.80 11.85 19.41
C LYS A 62 4.85 10.65 19.60
N ASP A 63 3.53 10.86 19.61
CA ASP A 63 2.51 9.91 20.10
C ASP A 63 1.45 9.53 19.04
N LEU A 64 1.59 9.95 17.78
CA LEU A 64 0.65 9.60 16.69
C LEU A 64 0.53 8.08 16.50
N ALA A 65 1.65 7.37 16.61
CA ALA A 65 1.70 5.91 16.50
C ALA A 65 0.79 5.24 17.54
N ASN A 66 0.90 5.65 18.81
CA ASN A 66 0.10 5.12 19.90
C ASN A 66 -1.39 5.40 19.73
N HIS A 67 -1.76 6.59 19.23
CA HIS A 67 -3.15 6.94 18.95
C HIS A 67 -3.76 6.06 17.84
N ILE A 68 -3.02 5.82 16.76
CA ILE A 68 -3.45 4.93 15.68
C ILE A 68 -3.63 3.50 16.20
N VAL A 69 -2.63 2.98 16.92
CA VAL A 69 -2.70 1.64 17.51
C VAL A 69 -3.88 1.52 18.49
N LYS A 70 -4.01 2.46 19.42
CA LYS A 70 -5.12 2.52 20.39
C LYS A 70 -6.47 2.48 19.69
N TYR A 71 -6.64 3.26 18.61
CA TYR A 71 -7.88 3.29 17.85
C TYR A 71 -8.25 1.91 17.29
N TYR A 72 -7.38 1.31 16.48
CA TYR A 72 -7.64 0.03 15.83
C TYR A 72 -7.81 -1.11 16.84
N GLU A 73 -6.98 -1.18 17.88
CA GLU A 73 -7.09 -2.19 18.94
C GLU A 73 -8.44 -2.13 19.67
N ASN A 74 -8.99 -0.93 19.89
CA ASN A 74 -10.28 -0.76 20.57
C ASN A 74 -11.50 -1.10 19.72
N ILE A 75 -11.34 -1.20 18.40
CA ILE A 75 -12.45 -1.46 17.47
C ILE A 75 -12.34 -2.81 16.75
N LYS A 76 -11.20 -3.52 16.84
CA LYS A 76 -10.95 -4.76 16.07
C LYS A 76 -11.96 -5.87 16.33
N ASN A 77 -12.48 -5.97 17.56
CA ASN A 77 -13.42 -7.02 17.97
C ASN A 77 -14.90 -6.67 17.73
N LEU A 78 -15.19 -5.50 17.15
CA LEU A 78 -16.56 -5.11 16.80
C LEU A 78 -17.11 -6.00 15.69
N THR A 79 -18.43 -6.19 15.68
CA THR A 79 -19.12 -7.12 14.76
C THR A 79 -18.82 -6.77 13.30
N PHE A 80 -18.82 -5.48 12.98
CA PHE A 80 -18.49 -4.95 11.65
C PHE A 80 -17.02 -5.18 11.23
N ASN A 81 -16.10 -5.33 12.19
CA ASN A 81 -14.65 -5.30 11.94
C ASN A 81 -14.00 -6.69 12.02
N LYS A 82 -14.39 -7.52 12.99
CA LYS A 82 -13.66 -8.73 13.39
C LYS A 82 -13.37 -9.70 12.25
N GLU A 83 -14.29 -9.81 11.29
CA GLU A 83 -14.19 -10.68 10.11
C GLU A 83 -14.20 -9.90 8.79
N ASN A 84 -13.93 -8.59 8.84
CA ASN A 84 -14.03 -7.72 7.67
C ASN A 84 -12.66 -7.52 7.00
N PRO A 85 -12.48 -7.96 5.74
CA PRO A 85 -11.20 -7.85 5.05
C PRO A 85 -10.70 -6.40 4.94
N PHE A 86 -11.62 -5.45 4.75
CA PHE A 86 -11.27 -4.04 4.64
C PHE A 86 -10.71 -3.49 5.95
N PHE A 87 -11.27 -3.90 7.09
CA PHE A 87 -10.74 -3.51 8.40
C PHE A 87 -9.30 -3.98 8.59
N TRP A 88 -9.05 -5.27 8.35
CA TRP A 88 -7.71 -5.85 8.51
C TRP A 88 -6.71 -5.26 7.53
N LEU A 89 -7.12 -4.97 6.28
CA LEU A 89 -6.30 -4.25 5.32
C LEU A 89 -5.91 -2.85 5.83
N GLN A 90 -6.87 -2.05 6.29
CA GLN A 90 -6.58 -0.70 6.78
C GLN A 90 -5.67 -0.73 8.01
N TYR A 91 -5.83 -1.74 8.88
CA TYR A 91 -4.96 -1.88 10.04
C TYR A 91 -3.54 -2.34 9.66
N ALA A 92 -3.42 -3.25 8.69
CA ALA A 92 -2.13 -3.68 8.15
C ALA A 92 -1.36 -2.50 7.54
N ILE A 93 -2.04 -1.63 6.78
CA ILE A 93 -1.46 -0.40 6.22
C ILE A 93 -1.01 0.55 7.35
N ALA A 94 -1.81 0.69 8.40
CA ALA A 94 -1.45 1.53 9.53
C ALA A 94 -0.18 1.02 10.25
N ARG A 95 -0.04 -0.30 10.44
CA ARG A 95 1.18 -0.91 11.00
C ARG A 95 2.37 -0.78 10.07
N LEU A 96 2.17 -0.95 8.75
CA LEU A 96 3.21 -0.74 7.74
C LEU A 96 3.77 0.70 7.77
N GLU A 97 2.89 1.70 7.84
CA GLU A 97 3.31 3.12 7.90
C GLU A 97 4.02 3.49 9.20
N LEU A 98 3.87 2.68 10.25
CA LEU A 98 4.59 2.77 11.51
C LEU A 98 5.82 1.86 11.56
N GLU A 99 6.15 1.20 10.45
CA GLU A 99 7.28 0.26 10.32
C GLU A 99 7.19 -0.96 11.26
N HIS A 100 5.99 -1.28 11.75
CA HIS A 100 5.71 -2.46 12.55
C HIS A 100 5.44 -3.67 11.62
N PHE A 101 6.50 -4.17 10.99
CA PHE A 101 6.40 -5.19 9.93
C PHE A 101 5.81 -6.52 10.41
N THR A 102 6.13 -6.96 11.63
CA THR A 102 5.62 -8.22 12.18
C THR A 102 4.10 -8.21 12.31
N GLU A 103 3.53 -7.17 12.92
CA GLU A 103 2.07 -7.06 13.04
C GLU A 103 1.41 -6.76 11.69
N SER A 104 2.07 -5.99 10.82
CA SER A 104 1.56 -5.72 9.48
C SER A 104 1.36 -7.01 8.69
N ASP A 105 2.31 -7.95 8.73
CA ASP A 105 2.21 -9.27 8.09
C ASP A 105 0.99 -10.06 8.60
N ILE A 106 0.83 -10.14 9.92
CA ILE A 106 -0.31 -10.83 10.56
C ILE A 106 -1.63 -10.24 10.07
N TYR A 107 -1.71 -8.91 9.97
CA TYR A 107 -2.95 -8.23 9.58
C TYR A 107 -3.23 -8.33 8.07
N PHE A 108 -2.21 -8.37 7.21
CA PHE A 108 -2.40 -8.71 5.80
C PHE A 108 -2.91 -10.15 5.63
N LYS A 109 -2.33 -11.11 6.37
CA LYS A 109 -2.79 -12.51 6.38
C LYS A 109 -4.24 -12.63 6.83
N ASN A 110 -4.65 -11.89 7.87
CA ASN A 110 -6.05 -11.80 8.27
C ASN A 110 -6.94 -11.23 7.16
N ALA A 111 -6.50 -10.15 6.49
CA ALA A 111 -7.25 -9.55 5.40
C ALA A 111 -7.49 -10.56 4.26
N TYR A 112 -6.47 -11.31 3.84
CA TYR A 112 -6.62 -12.40 2.87
C TYR A 112 -7.54 -13.51 3.38
N ALA A 113 -7.33 -14.00 4.60
CA ALA A 113 -8.13 -15.08 5.17
C ALA A 113 -9.63 -14.75 5.21
N TYR A 114 -9.99 -13.52 5.58
CA TYR A 114 -11.38 -13.08 5.54
C TYR A 114 -11.87 -12.80 4.12
N ALA A 115 -11.03 -12.31 3.22
CA ALA A 115 -11.40 -12.08 1.82
C ALA A 115 -11.79 -13.41 1.14
N HIS A 116 -11.03 -14.49 1.39
CA HIS A 116 -11.30 -15.81 0.84
C HIS A 116 -12.61 -16.45 1.34
N LYS A 117 -13.13 -16.01 2.49
CA LYS A 117 -14.45 -16.45 2.98
C LYS A 117 -15.61 -15.77 2.25
N LEU A 118 -15.36 -14.68 1.51
CA LEU A 118 -16.39 -13.93 0.80
C LEU A 118 -16.40 -14.33 -0.68
N ASN A 119 -17.58 -14.71 -1.18
CA ASN A 119 -17.75 -15.02 -2.59
C ASN A 119 -17.45 -13.80 -3.46
N HIS A 120 -16.60 -13.99 -4.48
CA HIS A 120 -16.24 -12.97 -5.47
C HIS A 120 -15.59 -11.69 -4.88
N PHE A 121 -14.94 -11.76 -3.73
CA PHE A 121 -14.18 -10.63 -3.21
C PHE A 121 -12.93 -10.36 -4.04
N ASP A 122 -12.73 -9.11 -4.47
CA ASP A 122 -11.56 -8.71 -5.23
C ASP A 122 -10.43 -8.23 -4.31
N THR A 123 -9.31 -8.94 -4.33
CA THR A 123 -8.15 -8.71 -3.46
C THR A 123 -7.21 -7.63 -3.96
N TYR A 124 -7.47 -6.97 -5.10
CA TYR A 124 -6.51 -6.05 -5.73
C TYR A 124 -5.91 -4.98 -4.80
N GLN A 125 -6.67 -4.49 -3.81
CA GLN A 125 -6.18 -3.53 -2.82
C GLN A 125 -5.24 -4.20 -1.81
N ILE A 126 -5.57 -5.40 -1.35
CA ILE A 126 -4.73 -6.21 -0.47
C ILE A 126 -3.43 -6.52 -1.21
N ASP A 127 -3.51 -7.01 -2.45
CA ASP A 127 -2.34 -7.35 -3.28
C ASP A 127 -1.40 -6.16 -3.47
N THR A 128 -1.95 -4.98 -3.78
CA THR A 128 -1.17 -3.75 -3.95
C THR A 128 -0.38 -3.39 -2.69
N HIS A 129 -1.04 -3.45 -1.53
CA HIS A 129 -0.43 -3.03 -0.27
C HIS A 129 0.48 -4.12 0.33
N PHE A 130 0.17 -5.39 0.12
CA PHE A 130 1.01 -6.51 0.52
C PHE A 130 2.30 -6.55 -0.30
N ALA A 131 2.24 -6.30 -1.61
CA ALA A 131 3.45 -6.15 -2.43
C ALA A 131 4.35 -5.02 -1.95
N ARG A 132 3.77 -3.86 -1.58
CA ARG A 132 4.51 -2.76 -0.95
C ARG A 132 5.16 -3.21 0.37
N PHE A 133 4.42 -3.92 1.22
CA PHE A 133 4.94 -4.46 2.48
C PHE A 133 6.14 -5.38 2.26
N LEU A 134 6.06 -6.32 1.30
CA LEU A 134 7.14 -7.25 0.96
C LEU A 134 8.41 -6.48 0.57
N LEU A 135 8.29 -5.52 -0.34
CA LEU A 135 9.43 -4.72 -0.82
C LEU A 135 10.05 -3.87 0.31
N GLU A 136 9.24 -3.17 1.11
CA GLU A 136 9.75 -2.35 2.22
C GLU A 136 10.39 -3.19 3.33
N LYS A 137 9.77 -4.32 3.71
CA LYS A 137 10.32 -5.24 4.70
C LYS A 137 11.66 -5.80 4.22
N GLN A 138 11.75 -6.22 2.96
CA GLN A 138 12.99 -6.73 2.37
C GLN A 138 14.10 -5.69 2.38
N LEU A 139 13.79 -4.43 2.07
CA LEU A 139 14.78 -3.35 2.06
C LEU A 139 15.32 -3.03 3.45
N LYS A 140 14.48 -3.12 4.50
CA LYS A 140 14.85 -2.73 5.87
C LYS A 140 15.37 -3.86 6.75
N HIS A 141 14.79 -5.05 6.61
CA HIS A 141 15.03 -6.19 7.51
C HIS A 141 15.28 -7.51 6.78
N GLY A 142 15.25 -7.53 5.45
CA GLY A 142 15.46 -8.73 4.66
C GLY A 142 16.93 -9.16 4.60
N ASN A 143 17.13 -10.46 4.39
CA ASN A 143 18.43 -11.06 4.09
C ASN A 143 18.62 -11.20 2.56
N GLU A 144 19.83 -11.51 2.14
CA GLU A 144 20.18 -11.66 0.72
C GLU A 144 19.53 -12.88 0.06
N GLU A 145 19.38 -13.99 0.81
CA GLU A 145 18.85 -15.27 0.32
C GLU A 145 17.39 -15.16 -0.14
N GLU A 146 16.57 -14.41 0.59
CA GLU A 146 15.14 -14.24 0.31
C GLU A 146 14.84 -13.08 -0.65
N ALA A 147 15.84 -12.26 -1.01
CA ALA A 147 15.64 -11.01 -1.72
C ALA A 147 14.98 -11.21 -3.10
N TYR A 148 15.43 -12.23 -3.84
CA TYR A 148 14.90 -12.54 -5.16
C TYR A 148 13.44 -13.02 -5.09
N GLU A 149 13.17 -14.02 -4.25
CA GLU A 149 11.81 -14.60 -4.12
C GLU A 149 10.81 -13.55 -3.60
N THR A 150 11.24 -12.73 -2.64
CA THR A 150 10.41 -11.64 -2.13
C THR A 150 10.10 -10.59 -3.20
N PHE A 151 11.08 -10.24 -4.03
CA PHE A 151 10.88 -9.37 -5.18
C PHE A 151 9.90 -9.98 -6.19
N LEU A 152 10.09 -11.25 -6.55
CA LEU A 152 9.29 -11.92 -7.55
C LEU A 152 7.83 -12.04 -7.10
N GLU A 153 7.59 -12.37 -5.83
CA GLU A 153 6.23 -12.42 -5.28
C GLU A 153 5.57 -11.04 -5.27
N ALA A 154 6.29 -10.01 -4.83
CA ALA A 154 5.78 -8.64 -4.88
C ALA A 154 5.47 -8.21 -6.32
N HIS A 155 6.32 -8.57 -7.28
CA HIS A 155 6.08 -8.32 -8.69
C HIS A 155 4.82 -9.03 -9.19
N ARG A 156 4.65 -10.33 -8.89
CA ARG A 156 3.48 -11.12 -9.28
C ARG A 156 2.17 -10.48 -8.81
N LEU A 157 2.13 -9.98 -7.58
CA LEU A 157 0.95 -9.30 -7.01
C LEU A 157 0.63 -7.97 -7.71
N LEU A 158 1.66 -7.20 -8.09
CA LEU A 158 1.50 -5.93 -8.81
C LEU A 158 1.14 -6.14 -10.27
N ALA A 159 1.76 -7.13 -10.93
CA ALA A 159 1.53 -7.46 -12.33
C ALA A 159 0.14 -8.05 -12.54
N ASN A 160 -0.29 -9.01 -11.72
CA ASN A 160 -1.59 -9.67 -11.84
C ASN A 160 -2.75 -8.89 -11.19
N ASN A 161 -2.50 -7.65 -10.78
CA ASN A 161 -3.49 -6.81 -10.14
C ASN A 161 -4.70 -6.56 -11.07
N ARG A 162 -5.91 -6.87 -10.59
CA ARG A 162 -7.15 -6.85 -11.38
C ARG A 162 -7.88 -5.50 -11.38
N ASN A 163 -7.23 -4.44 -10.89
CA ASN A 163 -7.83 -3.11 -10.87
C ASN A 163 -8.20 -2.65 -12.30
N LYS A 164 -9.08 -1.67 -12.44
CA LYS A 164 -9.43 -1.13 -13.77
C LYS A 164 -8.24 -0.39 -14.37
N PRO A 165 -8.02 -0.43 -15.71
CA PRO A 165 -6.91 0.26 -16.39
C PRO A 165 -6.66 1.69 -15.91
N GLU A 166 -7.70 2.51 -15.74
CA GLU A 166 -7.62 3.89 -15.28
C GLU A 166 -7.19 4.07 -13.81
N ASN A 167 -7.24 3.00 -13.02
CA ASN A 167 -6.88 2.96 -11.60
C ASN A 167 -5.56 2.23 -11.33
N PHE A 168 -4.84 1.78 -12.38
CA PHE A 168 -3.55 1.10 -12.22
C PHE A 168 -2.45 1.96 -11.58
N HIS A 169 -2.66 3.27 -11.39
CA HIS A 169 -1.70 4.10 -10.65
C HIS A 169 -1.43 3.57 -9.23
N TYR A 170 -2.39 2.89 -8.59
CA TYR A 170 -2.22 2.32 -7.25
C TYR A 170 -1.14 1.22 -7.16
N PRO A 171 -1.17 0.15 -7.99
CA PRO A 171 -0.08 -0.82 -8.06
C PRO A 171 1.17 -0.25 -8.74
N LEU A 172 1.03 0.48 -9.84
CA LEU A 172 2.19 0.96 -10.61
C LEU A 172 3.11 1.88 -9.80
N ARG A 173 2.56 2.75 -8.93
CA ARG A 173 3.40 3.60 -8.08
C ARG A 173 4.26 2.84 -7.06
N GLN A 174 3.93 1.57 -6.76
CA GLN A 174 4.74 0.76 -5.85
C GLN A 174 6.00 0.22 -6.53
N THR A 175 6.02 0.17 -7.87
CA THR A 175 7.20 -0.29 -8.63
C THR A 175 8.41 0.64 -8.50
N LYS A 176 8.24 1.83 -7.90
CA LYS A 176 9.36 2.69 -7.49
C LYS A 176 10.42 1.96 -6.64
N TYR A 177 10.00 1.02 -5.79
CA TYR A 177 10.90 0.25 -4.92
C TYR A 177 11.78 -0.75 -5.70
N TYR A 178 11.49 -1.01 -6.98
CA TYR A 178 12.32 -1.92 -7.78
C TYR A 178 13.73 -1.37 -7.94
N TYR A 179 13.89 -0.05 -8.00
CA TYR A 179 15.22 0.56 -8.09
C TYR A 179 16.02 0.38 -6.79
N ASP A 180 15.36 0.47 -5.65
CA ASP A 180 16.00 0.25 -4.35
C ASP A 180 16.41 -1.23 -4.19
N ILE A 181 15.55 -2.17 -4.59
CA ILE A 181 15.87 -3.60 -4.62
C ILE A 181 17.02 -3.86 -5.59
N TYR A 182 16.98 -3.25 -6.78
CA TYR A 182 18.04 -3.37 -7.77
C TYR A 182 19.38 -2.93 -7.20
N ASN A 183 19.46 -1.72 -6.64
CA ASN A 183 20.70 -1.19 -6.09
C ASN A 183 21.26 -2.05 -4.94
N LYS A 184 20.38 -2.62 -4.12
CA LYS A 184 20.80 -3.35 -2.91
C LYS A 184 21.12 -4.82 -3.18
N TYR A 185 20.38 -5.49 -4.06
CA TYR A 185 20.41 -6.95 -4.19
C TYR A 185 20.69 -7.46 -5.62
N PHE A 186 20.64 -6.63 -6.67
CA PHE A 186 20.77 -7.16 -8.03
C PHE A 186 22.14 -7.77 -8.33
N SER A 187 23.21 -7.25 -7.73
CA SER A 187 24.57 -7.74 -7.97
C SER A 187 24.75 -9.20 -7.56
N ILE A 188 24.11 -9.64 -6.47
CA ILE A 188 24.19 -10.99 -5.92
C ILE A 188 23.26 -12.00 -6.61
N PHE A 189 22.32 -11.54 -7.42
CA PHE A 189 21.44 -12.43 -8.18
C PHE A 189 22.23 -13.22 -9.23
N ASN A 190 21.85 -14.48 -9.42
CA ASN A 190 22.39 -15.30 -10.51
C ASN A 190 21.84 -14.84 -11.89
N ASP A 191 22.40 -15.34 -12.98
CA ASP A 191 22.06 -14.86 -14.33
C ASP A 191 20.60 -15.08 -14.69
N SER A 192 20.00 -16.20 -14.27
CA SER A 192 18.58 -16.47 -14.48
C SER A 192 17.70 -15.48 -13.71
N GLN A 193 18.03 -15.23 -12.44
CA GLN A 193 17.35 -14.25 -11.61
C GLN A 193 17.46 -12.83 -12.17
N LYS A 194 18.64 -12.43 -12.67
CA LYS A 194 18.88 -11.14 -13.33
C LYS A 194 18.04 -10.99 -14.61
N ALA A 195 17.99 -12.04 -15.44
CA ALA A 195 17.17 -12.05 -16.65
C ALA A 195 15.67 -11.90 -16.33
N ILE A 196 15.18 -12.62 -15.31
CA ILE A 196 13.78 -12.52 -14.86
C ILE A 196 13.49 -11.13 -14.30
N PHE A 197 14.39 -10.57 -13.48
CA PHE A 197 14.24 -9.21 -12.95
C PHE A 197 14.12 -8.17 -14.07
N LEU A 198 14.95 -8.28 -15.12
CA LEU A 198 14.88 -7.42 -16.30
C LEU A 198 13.55 -7.59 -17.05
N TRP A 199 13.07 -8.83 -17.20
CA TRP A 199 11.76 -9.10 -17.79
C TRP A 199 10.62 -8.44 -16.97
N CYS A 200 10.66 -8.53 -15.64
CA CYS A 200 9.72 -7.86 -14.74
C CYS A 200 9.70 -6.34 -14.97
N CYS A 201 10.87 -5.72 -15.15
CA CYS A 201 10.98 -4.30 -15.49
C CYS A 201 10.30 -3.96 -16.83
N HIS A 202 10.49 -4.78 -17.86
CA HIS A 202 9.84 -4.59 -19.16
C HIS A 202 8.31 -4.77 -19.07
N GLU A 203 7.83 -5.76 -18.31
CA GLU A 203 6.40 -5.95 -18.10
C GLU A 203 5.76 -4.73 -17.42
N VAL A 204 6.43 -4.16 -16.40
CA VAL A 204 5.98 -2.93 -15.74
C VAL A 204 5.91 -1.76 -16.73
N LEU A 205 6.91 -1.57 -17.61
CA LEU A 205 6.86 -0.51 -18.63
C LEU A 205 5.70 -0.70 -19.60
N ALA A 206 5.41 -1.93 -20.03
CA ALA A 206 4.27 -2.22 -20.88
C ALA A 206 2.94 -1.86 -20.17
N LYS A 207 2.81 -2.19 -18.88
CA LYS A 207 1.64 -1.81 -18.08
C LYS A 207 1.52 -0.29 -17.88
N ILE A 208 2.63 0.41 -17.64
CA ILE A 208 2.66 1.89 -17.54
C ILE A 208 2.19 2.53 -18.87
N LYS A 209 2.60 1.99 -20.01
CA LYS A 209 2.13 2.44 -21.33
C LYS A 209 0.61 2.29 -21.45
N ASN A 210 0.07 1.09 -21.15
CA ASN A 210 -1.37 0.83 -21.20
C ASN A 210 -2.18 1.74 -20.26
N TYR A 211 -1.67 1.98 -19.05
CA TYR A 211 -2.24 2.94 -18.10
C TYR A 211 -2.25 4.36 -18.68
N ASN A 212 -1.11 4.84 -19.21
CA ASN A 212 -0.98 6.17 -19.79
C ASN A 212 -1.94 6.37 -20.98
N ASP A 213 -2.09 5.38 -21.85
CA ASP A 213 -3.03 5.41 -22.98
C ASP A 213 -4.48 5.51 -22.48
N SER A 214 -4.83 4.77 -21.42
CA SER A 214 -6.16 4.80 -20.80
C SER A 214 -6.47 6.17 -20.19
N ILE A 215 -5.51 6.75 -19.46
CA ILE A 215 -5.63 8.08 -18.85
C ILE A 215 -5.72 9.18 -19.90
N LEU A 216 -4.97 9.06 -21.00
CA LEU A 216 -5.03 9.99 -22.12
C LEU A 216 -6.42 9.99 -22.79
N ARG A 217 -6.98 8.81 -23.06
CA ARG A 217 -8.36 8.67 -23.59
C ARG A 217 -9.40 9.32 -22.67
N LEU A 218 -9.20 9.21 -21.36
CA LEU A 218 -10.05 9.84 -20.34
C LEU A 218 -9.76 11.33 -20.11
N LYS A 219 -8.82 11.94 -20.86
CA LYS A 219 -8.37 13.34 -20.69
C LYS A 219 -7.93 13.67 -19.26
N ARG A 220 -7.35 12.69 -18.56
CA ARG A 220 -6.84 12.83 -17.19
C ARG A 220 -5.34 13.14 -17.21
N ARG A 221 -4.83 13.76 -16.14
CA ARG A 221 -3.39 13.98 -15.97
C ARG A 221 -2.69 12.69 -15.54
N LYS A 222 -1.47 12.48 -16.02
CA LYS A 222 -0.61 11.39 -15.55
C LYS A 222 -0.33 11.55 -14.05
N HIS A 223 -0.26 10.42 -13.34
CA HIS A 223 -0.01 10.42 -11.90
C HIS A 223 1.50 10.62 -11.65
N PRO A 224 1.91 11.58 -10.80
CA PRO A 224 3.33 11.91 -10.60
C PRO A 224 4.16 10.71 -10.14
N ASP A 225 3.64 9.92 -9.19
CA ASP A 225 4.37 8.73 -8.70
C ASP A 225 4.52 7.63 -9.75
N VAL A 226 3.62 7.55 -10.73
CA VAL A 226 3.75 6.60 -11.85
C VAL A 226 4.84 7.07 -12.80
N ASN A 227 4.91 8.38 -13.09
CA ASN A 227 6.01 8.94 -13.89
C ASN A 227 7.37 8.74 -13.19
N TYR A 228 7.41 8.90 -11.87
CA TYR A 228 8.62 8.62 -11.09
C TYR A 228 9.00 7.14 -11.18
N SER A 229 8.05 6.24 -11.01
CA SER A 229 8.28 4.80 -11.16
C SER A 229 8.79 4.46 -12.57
N GLU A 230 8.19 5.01 -13.62
CA GLU A 230 8.63 4.84 -15.01
C GLU A 230 10.09 5.28 -15.20
N LYS A 231 10.47 6.44 -14.65
CA LYS A 231 11.85 6.94 -14.69
C LYS A 231 12.82 5.98 -14.00
N MET A 232 12.46 5.45 -12.84
CA MET A 232 13.29 4.52 -12.08
C MET A 232 13.46 3.19 -12.83
N ILE A 233 12.38 2.63 -13.38
CA ILE A 233 12.47 1.39 -14.17
C ILE A 233 13.32 1.57 -15.43
N LYS A 234 13.18 2.70 -16.14
CA LYS A 234 14.05 2.99 -17.30
C LYS A 234 15.52 3.11 -16.92
N LYS A 235 15.81 3.67 -15.74
CA LYS A 235 17.18 3.76 -15.21
C LYS A 235 17.80 2.39 -14.98
N ILE A 236 17.05 1.46 -14.36
CA ILE A 236 17.48 0.06 -14.18
C ILE A 236 17.86 -0.57 -15.52
N ILE A 237 16.94 -0.53 -16.50
CA ILE A 237 17.15 -1.17 -17.81
C ILE A 237 18.39 -0.59 -18.50
N PHE A 238 18.57 0.74 -18.44
CA PHE A 238 19.74 1.39 -19.01
C PHE A 238 21.05 0.92 -18.36
N GLU A 239 21.09 0.82 -17.03
CA GLU A 239 22.28 0.40 -16.30
C GLU A 239 22.64 -1.07 -16.56
N ILE A 240 21.63 -1.96 -16.60
CA ILE A 240 21.83 -3.37 -16.95
C ILE A 240 22.38 -3.50 -18.38
N ASN A 241 21.75 -2.86 -19.36
CA ASN A 241 22.20 -2.93 -20.76
C ASN A 241 23.61 -2.36 -20.95
N LYS A 242 23.96 -1.29 -20.23
CA LYS A 242 25.33 -0.74 -20.24
C LYS A 242 26.34 -1.75 -19.70
N SER A 243 26.00 -2.45 -18.62
CA SER A 243 26.90 -3.46 -18.03
C SER A 243 27.13 -4.66 -18.97
N LEU A 244 26.08 -5.11 -19.68
CA LEU A 244 26.18 -6.17 -20.68
C LEU A 244 27.07 -5.75 -21.85
N ASN A 245 26.87 -4.55 -22.40
CA ASN A 245 27.67 -4.04 -23.51
C ASN A 245 29.17 -3.89 -23.16
N LEU A 246 29.51 -3.58 -21.90
CA LEU A 246 30.90 -3.52 -21.45
C LEU A 246 31.55 -4.90 -21.33
N GLN A 247 30.78 -5.95 -21.02
CA GLN A 247 31.28 -7.33 -21.00
C GLN A 247 31.66 -7.81 -22.40
N TYR A 248 30.87 -7.48 -23.43
CA TYR A 248 31.14 -7.86 -24.83
C TYR A 248 32.32 -7.12 -25.49
N ILE A 249 32.75 -5.97 -24.95
CA ILE A 249 33.92 -5.22 -25.45
C ILE A 249 35.23 -5.70 -24.77
N SER A 250 35.12 -6.42 -23.65
CA SER A 250 36.25 -6.87 -22.82
C SER A 250 36.63 -8.34 -23.03
N SER A 251 35.96 -9.00 -23.98
CA SER A 251 36.11 -10.42 -24.36
C SER A 251 36.51 -10.53 -25.84
#